data_AF-A0A1W9L8Z0-F1
#
_entry.id   AF-A0A1W9L8Z0-F1
#
_cell.length_a   1.000
_cell.length_b   1.000
_cell.length_c   1.000
_cell.angle_alpha   90.00
_cell.angle_beta   90.00
_cell.angle_gamma   90.00
#
_symmetry.space_group_name_H-M   'P 1'
#
loop_
_entity.id
_entity.type
_entity.pdbx_description
1 polymer ?
#
loop_
_entity_poly.entity_id
_entity_poly.type
_entity_poly.pdbx_seq_one_letter_code
_entity_poly.pdbx_strand_id
1 'polypeptide(L)'
;MYQKRYFTFILAVLTTLATSNLFAVDALAVKDFQAAISACEQGLQSEMPKSSGSLRVLQSSLSRYQRNKNSALTKDSVLKDSTSERYTGSFFVGKTFKEAYEICESVFVPKVSQAEAIVAKQLEERQARQAEQKAIIDELIKKVDASLEQVTSAINICTGFLRAPIPNMLQSPQYKEYQAAKAKALAIYPQVVKQFRDATYLDQTTGEETTASKTVQFWFDYCEDVFTTPATATEKVGPPSPPVDVPSTTEGKTTKPISKESVKKSKTETVVPPTNDEDTEVLPENATTKPIAPPIPKESVKKSKTEIVVPPTNEDDSEVSPKSLPIKGETGEIPSKATPAKKEVEPAPSADDDAAADEEYAKEVAAEYQKALSQVHGDRLKVLQENKRVPEFVDDEDNDLQKANTWQYEDKAKCTAYSFKGDKLLKPKVTPGECPAFDQ
;
A
#
# COMPACT_ATOMS: atom_id res chain seq x y z
N MET A 1 57.53 69.46 -73.66
CA MET A 1 57.80 68.00 -73.61
C MET A 1 57.74 67.53 -72.16
N TYR A 2 56.65 66.89 -71.74
CA TYR A 2 56.59 66.13 -70.48
C TYR A 2 55.59 64.98 -70.63
N GLN A 3 56.13 63.76 -70.63
CA GLN A 3 55.40 62.51 -70.37
C GLN A 3 54.93 62.46 -68.91
N LYS A 4 53.78 61.80 -68.64
CA LYS A 4 53.58 60.76 -67.60
C LYS A 4 52.12 60.33 -67.62
N ARG A 5 51.82 59.13 -68.15
CA ARG A 5 51.80 57.79 -67.52
C ARG A 5 50.45 57.47 -66.87
N TYR A 6 49.67 56.69 -67.61
CA TYR A 6 48.52 55.92 -67.15
C TYR A 6 48.95 54.93 -66.06
N PHE A 7 48.24 54.93 -64.93
CA PHE A 7 48.37 53.92 -63.88
C PHE A 7 47.10 53.07 -63.91
N THR A 8 47.19 51.93 -64.59
CA THR A 8 46.15 50.90 -64.65
C THR A 8 46.13 50.17 -63.31
N PHE A 9 45.12 50.44 -62.47
CA PHE A 9 44.88 49.67 -61.25
C PHE A 9 44.17 48.37 -61.63
N ILE A 10 44.91 47.26 -61.59
CA ILE A 10 44.37 45.90 -61.65
C ILE A 10 43.72 45.62 -60.29
N LEU A 11 42.39 45.68 -60.24
CA LEU A 11 41.61 45.25 -59.09
C LEU A 11 41.60 43.72 -59.08
N ALA A 12 42.50 43.13 -58.29
CA ALA A 12 42.55 41.70 -58.06
C ALA A 12 41.26 41.26 -57.32
N VAL A 13 40.39 40.55 -58.04
CA VAL A 13 39.27 39.80 -57.50
C VAL A 13 39.86 38.66 -56.66
N LEU A 14 40.06 38.91 -55.37
CA LEU A 14 40.26 37.86 -54.37
C LEU A 14 38.94 37.09 -54.22
N THR A 15 38.79 36.05 -55.03
CA THR A 15 37.86 34.96 -54.76
C THR A 15 38.38 34.23 -53.52
N THR A 16 37.93 34.66 -52.34
CA THR A 16 37.96 33.79 -51.17
C THR A 16 37.11 32.57 -51.50
N LEU A 17 37.75 31.48 -51.90
CA LEU A 17 37.17 30.15 -51.79
C LEU A 17 36.82 29.99 -50.32
N ALA A 18 35.55 30.25 -49.99
CA ALA A 18 34.92 29.65 -48.83
C ALA A 18 34.99 28.15 -49.08
N THR A 19 36.09 27.53 -48.64
CA THR A 19 36.17 26.11 -48.39
C THR A 19 34.97 25.80 -47.52
N SER A 20 33.93 25.28 -48.16
CA SER A 20 32.80 24.63 -47.52
C SER A 20 33.43 23.41 -46.87
N ASN A 21 33.98 23.62 -45.67
CA ASN A 21 34.22 22.55 -44.73
C ASN A 21 32.82 21.99 -44.48
N LEU A 22 32.42 21.04 -45.31
CA LEU A 22 31.46 20.02 -44.97
C LEU A 22 32.06 19.36 -43.73
N PHE A 23 31.76 19.94 -42.57
CA PHE A 23 32.13 19.39 -41.28
C PHE A 23 31.53 17.99 -41.26
N ALA A 24 32.39 16.99 -41.36
CA ALA A 24 31.97 15.62 -41.19
C ALA A 24 31.41 15.52 -39.77
N VAL A 25 30.09 15.38 -39.68
CA VAL A 25 29.39 15.28 -38.40
C VAL A 25 30.02 14.13 -37.62
N ASP A 26 30.38 14.40 -36.35
CA ASP A 26 30.98 13.36 -35.50
C ASP A 26 29.94 12.24 -35.29
N ALA A 27 30.24 11.06 -35.82
CA ALA A 27 29.36 9.90 -35.75
C ALA A 27 29.01 9.51 -34.30
N LEU A 28 29.92 9.75 -33.35
CA LEU A 28 29.66 9.51 -31.94
C LEU A 28 28.68 10.55 -31.38
N ALA A 29 28.80 11.82 -31.80
CA ALA A 29 27.87 12.87 -31.42
C ALA A 29 26.44 12.58 -31.93
N VAL A 30 26.29 12.11 -33.17
CA VAL A 30 25.00 11.69 -33.74
C VAL A 30 24.39 10.56 -32.91
N LYS A 31 25.19 9.52 -32.59
CA LYS A 31 24.72 8.37 -31.81
C LYS A 31 24.24 8.79 -30.41
N ASP A 32 24.99 9.65 -29.73
CA ASP A 32 24.61 10.17 -28.42
C ASP A 32 23.33 11.02 -28.52
N PHE A 33 23.18 11.83 -29.57
CA PHE A 33 21.99 12.64 -29.79
C PHE A 33 20.74 11.79 -30.07
N GLN A 34 20.87 10.73 -30.88
CA GLN A 34 19.81 9.75 -31.09
C GLN A 34 19.42 9.04 -29.78
N ALA A 35 20.40 8.67 -28.96
CA ALA A 35 20.15 8.07 -27.65
C ALA A 35 19.47 9.05 -26.68
N ALA A 36 19.73 10.35 -26.81
CA ALA A 36 19.01 11.38 -26.08
C ALA A 36 17.53 11.44 -26.53
N ILE A 37 17.27 11.63 -27.82
CA ILE A 37 15.91 11.71 -28.38
C ILE A 37 15.11 10.44 -28.04
N SER A 38 15.73 9.26 -28.09
CA SER A 38 15.08 8.00 -27.70
C SER A 38 14.66 7.95 -26.23
N ALA A 39 15.48 8.47 -25.30
CA ALA A 39 15.11 8.56 -23.89
C ALA A 39 13.96 9.56 -23.67
N CYS A 40 13.95 10.67 -24.42
CA CYS A 40 12.84 11.62 -24.43
C CYS A 40 11.55 11.01 -24.97
N GLU A 41 11.61 10.26 -26.09
CA GLU A 41 10.48 9.53 -26.67
C GLU A 41 9.84 8.59 -25.64
N GLN A 42 10.65 7.79 -24.95
CA GLN A 42 10.17 6.90 -23.88
C GLN A 42 9.45 7.68 -22.77
N GLY A 43 9.99 8.83 -22.37
CA GLY A 43 9.37 9.70 -21.36
C GLY A 43 8.08 10.38 -21.84
N LEU A 44 7.99 10.75 -23.12
CA LEU A 44 6.78 11.31 -23.72
C LEU A 44 5.67 10.28 -23.82
N GLN A 45 5.99 9.03 -24.16
CA GLN A 45 5.04 7.92 -24.24
C GLN A 45 4.60 7.39 -22.87
N SER A 46 5.38 7.62 -21.81
CA SER A 46 5.02 7.20 -20.46
C SER A 46 3.79 7.97 -19.95
N GLU A 47 2.89 7.31 -19.23
CA GLU A 47 1.75 7.98 -18.58
C GLU A 47 2.21 8.97 -17.50
N MET A 48 1.35 9.93 -17.15
CA MET A 48 1.63 10.83 -16.02
C MET A 48 1.67 10.03 -14.72
N PRO A 49 2.74 10.15 -13.93
CA PRO A 49 2.92 9.31 -12.74
C PRO A 49 1.89 9.64 -11.67
N LYS A 50 1.36 8.59 -11.04
CA LYS A 50 0.43 8.64 -9.89
C LYS A 50 1.12 8.21 -8.57
N SER A 51 2.41 7.91 -8.65
CA SER A 51 3.21 7.40 -7.52
C SER A 51 4.65 7.88 -7.63
N SER A 52 5.37 7.81 -6.50
CA SER A 52 6.81 8.03 -6.42
C SER A 52 7.61 7.09 -7.33
N GLY A 53 7.23 5.80 -7.37
CA GLY A 53 7.88 4.81 -8.23
C GLY A 53 7.79 5.16 -9.72
N SER A 54 6.59 5.51 -10.19
CA SER A 54 6.38 5.91 -11.60
C SER A 54 7.07 7.23 -11.94
N LEU A 55 7.11 8.20 -11.01
CA LEU A 55 7.86 9.44 -11.18
C LEU A 55 9.37 9.19 -11.35
N ARG A 56 9.92 8.24 -10.59
CA ARG A 56 11.35 7.89 -10.66
C ARG A 56 11.75 7.35 -12.04
N VAL A 57 10.86 6.59 -12.69
CA VAL A 57 11.07 6.12 -14.07
C VAL A 57 11.15 7.30 -15.03
N LEU A 58 10.21 8.24 -14.93
CA LEU A 58 10.17 9.44 -15.78
C LEU A 58 11.41 10.34 -15.57
N GLN A 59 11.82 10.53 -14.32
CA GLN A 59 13.05 11.27 -13.96
C GLN A 59 14.33 10.56 -14.47
N SER A 60 14.35 9.23 -14.48
CA SER A 60 15.46 8.46 -15.06
C SER A 60 15.57 8.71 -16.58
N SER A 61 14.44 8.72 -17.29
CA SER A 61 14.39 9.07 -18.71
C SER A 61 14.89 10.49 -18.97
N LEU A 62 14.49 11.46 -18.13
CA LEU A 62 14.98 12.83 -18.22
C LEU A 62 16.49 12.93 -17.99
N SER A 63 17.01 12.20 -17.00
CA SER A 63 18.45 12.16 -16.71
C SER A 63 19.26 11.58 -17.87
N ARG A 64 18.76 10.50 -18.49
CA ARG A 64 19.37 9.90 -19.68
C ARG A 64 19.34 10.85 -20.87
N TYR A 65 18.20 11.52 -21.10
CA TYR A 65 18.06 12.56 -22.11
C TYR A 65 19.11 13.65 -21.93
N GLN A 66 19.17 14.27 -20.75
CA GLN A 66 20.09 15.37 -20.45
C GLN A 66 21.55 14.96 -20.59
N ARG A 67 21.94 13.79 -20.05
CA ARG A 67 23.32 13.29 -20.14
C ARG A 67 23.76 13.07 -21.59
N ASN A 68 22.96 12.35 -22.38
CA ASN A 68 23.30 12.02 -23.76
C ASN A 68 23.27 13.27 -24.64
N LYS A 69 22.28 14.15 -24.45
CA LYS A 69 22.16 15.46 -25.09
C LYS A 69 23.40 16.31 -24.86
N ASN A 70 23.79 16.50 -23.59
CA ASN A 70 24.95 17.31 -23.25
C ASN A 70 26.25 16.71 -23.81
N SER A 71 26.37 15.38 -23.78
CA SER A 71 27.52 14.68 -24.37
C SER A 71 27.61 14.85 -25.89
N ALA A 72 26.48 14.80 -26.59
CA ALA A 72 26.40 15.05 -28.02
C ALA A 72 26.72 16.51 -28.36
N LEU A 73 26.08 17.47 -27.68
CA LEU A 73 26.23 18.91 -27.95
C LEU A 73 27.60 19.47 -27.58
N THR A 74 28.34 18.77 -26.72
CA THR A 74 29.74 19.09 -26.41
C THR A 74 30.68 18.66 -27.55
N LYS A 75 30.36 17.57 -28.26
CA LYS A 75 31.12 17.10 -29.42
C LYS A 75 30.74 17.87 -30.69
N ASP A 76 29.44 18.09 -30.87
CA ASP A 76 28.89 18.81 -32.01
C ASP A 76 27.65 19.62 -31.60
N SER A 77 27.81 20.93 -31.49
CA SER A 77 26.78 21.84 -31.05
C SER A 77 25.72 22.14 -32.12
N VAL A 78 25.98 21.84 -33.40
CA VAL A 78 25.02 22.12 -34.48
C VAL A 78 23.92 21.06 -34.61
N LEU A 79 24.06 19.91 -33.93
CA LEU A 79 23.09 18.80 -33.98
C LEU A 79 21.67 19.22 -33.56
N LYS A 80 21.54 20.11 -32.58
CA LYS A 80 20.23 20.62 -32.14
C LYS A 80 19.52 21.48 -33.19
N ASP A 81 20.28 22.03 -34.15
CA ASP A 81 19.77 22.89 -35.22
C ASP A 81 19.71 22.14 -36.57
N SER A 82 20.09 20.86 -36.57
CA SER A 82 20.16 20.07 -37.79
C SER A 82 18.78 19.79 -38.38
N THR A 83 18.67 20.10 -39.67
CA THR A 83 17.50 19.80 -40.51
C THR A 83 17.75 18.68 -41.51
N SER A 84 19.02 18.26 -41.68
CA SER A 84 19.43 17.17 -42.57
C SER A 84 19.29 15.81 -41.92
N GLU A 85 19.68 15.69 -40.65
CA GLU A 85 19.58 14.43 -39.92
C GLU A 85 18.16 14.20 -39.41
N ARG A 86 17.65 12.99 -39.67
CA ARG A 86 16.32 12.55 -39.23
C ARG A 86 16.45 11.51 -38.15
N TYR A 87 15.56 11.60 -37.16
CA TYR A 87 15.41 10.57 -36.16
C TYR A 87 14.33 9.57 -36.60
N THR A 88 14.58 8.27 -36.41
CA THR A 88 13.75 7.18 -36.96
C THR A 88 12.93 6.45 -35.90
N GLY A 89 12.76 7.02 -34.71
CA GLY A 89 11.91 6.43 -33.68
C GLY A 89 10.42 6.54 -33.99
N SER A 90 9.64 5.70 -33.29
CA SER A 90 8.22 5.48 -33.54
C SER A 90 7.32 6.70 -33.27
N PHE A 91 7.70 7.56 -32.34
CA PHE A 91 6.97 8.76 -31.96
C PHE A 91 7.30 9.95 -32.86
N PHE A 92 8.52 9.98 -33.38
CA PHE A 92 9.11 11.10 -34.11
C PHE A 92 9.27 10.76 -35.60
N VAL A 93 8.31 10.03 -36.17
CA VAL A 93 8.39 9.56 -37.57
C VAL A 93 8.54 10.75 -38.52
N GLY A 94 9.66 10.76 -39.25
CA GLY A 94 9.95 11.79 -40.27
C GLY A 94 10.40 13.14 -39.71
N LYS A 95 10.59 13.27 -38.38
CA LYS A 95 11.09 14.49 -37.75
C LYS A 95 12.60 14.62 -37.86
N THR A 96 13.06 15.84 -38.08
CA THR A 96 14.48 16.18 -38.02
C THR A 96 14.97 16.20 -36.57
N PHE A 97 16.29 16.19 -36.39
CA PHE A 97 16.90 16.34 -35.06
C PHE A 97 16.48 17.63 -34.37
N LYS A 98 16.40 18.75 -35.12
CA LYS A 98 15.89 20.03 -34.61
C LYS A 98 14.46 19.92 -34.09
N GLU A 99 13.54 19.38 -34.90
CA GLU A 99 12.13 19.27 -34.50
C GLU A 99 11.95 18.36 -33.28
N ALA A 100 12.65 17.22 -33.24
CA ALA A 100 12.59 16.29 -32.12
C ALA A 100 13.16 16.92 -30.84
N TYR A 101 14.28 17.64 -30.95
CA TYR A 101 14.88 18.39 -29.84
C TYR A 101 13.93 19.45 -29.28
N GLU A 102 13.31 20.25 -30.15
CA GLU A 102 12.34 21.27 -29.75
C GLU A 102 11.15 20.65 -28.99
N ILE A 103 10.62 19.51 -29.45
CA ILE A 103 9.54 18.79 -28.74
C ILE A 103 10.04 18.28 -27.38
N CYS A 104 11.25 17.74 -27.29
CA CYS A 104 11.81 17.28 -26.02
C CYS A 104 11.96 18.42 -25.01
N GLU A 105 12.49 19.57 -25.42
CA GLU A 105 12.66 20.73 -24.53
C GLU A 105 11.33 21.40 -24.17
N SER A 106 10.37 21.49 -25.09
CA SER A 106 9.10 22.20 -24.88
C SER A 106 7.99 21.34 -24.27
N VAL A 107 8.04 20.01 -24.43
CA VAL A 107 6.99 19.09 -23.96
C VAL A 107 7.52 18.17 -22.88
N PHE A 108 8.62 17.45 -23.13
CA PHE A 108 9.09 16.43 -22.18
C PHE A 108 9.64 17.04 -20.88
N VAL A 109 10.49 18.06 -20.97
CA VAL A 109 11.06 18.70 -19.77
C VAL A 109 9.96 19.30 -18.87
N PRO A 110 9.00 20.10 -19.38
CA PRO A 110 7.90 20.60 -18.55
C PRO A 110 6.99 19.49 -18.01
N LYS A 111 6.77 18.41 -18.78
CA LYS A 111 5.98 17.25 -18.33
C LYS A 111 6.55 16.62 -17.07
N VAL A 112 7.89 16.47 -16.96
CA VAL A 112 8.50 15.92 -15.74
C VAL A 112 8.30 16.85 -14.55
N SER A 113 8.45 18.16 -14.72
CA SER A 113 8.18 19.13 -13.65
C SER A 113 6.71 19.13 -13.21
N GLN A 114 5.78 19.04 -14.16
CA GLN A 114 4.35 18.90 -13.86
C GLN A 114 4.06 17.62 -13.09
N ALA A 115 4.69 16.51 -13.49
CA ALA A 115 4.57 15.22 -12.82
C ALA A 115 5.08 15.28 -11.37
N GLU A 116 6.20 15.97 -11.11
CA GLU A 116 6.72 16.20 -9.76
C GLU A 116 5.70 16.96 -8.90
N ALA A 117 5.10 18.03 -9.42
CA ALA A 117 4.10 18.81 -8.70
C ALA A 117 2.82 17.99 -8.38
N ILE A 118 2.36 17.17 -9.31
CA ILE A 118 1.19 16.31 -9.10
C ILE A 118 1.47 15.26 -8.02
N VAL A 119 2.60 14.56 -8.10
CA VAL A 119 2.97 13.53 -7.11
C VAL A 119 3.21 14.16 -5.74
N ALA A 120 3.81 15.34 -5.67
CA ALA A 120 3.98 16.08 -4.42
C ALA A 120 2.63 16.41 -3.78
N LYS A 121 1.69 16.97 -4.55
CA LYS A 121 0.32 17.27 -4.07
C LYS A 121 -0.39 16.01 -3.58
N GLN A 122 -0.34 14.92 -4.34
CA GLN A 122 -0.96 13.65 -3.95
C GLN A 122 -0.32 13.07 -2.68
N LEU A 123 0.98 13.25 -2.50
CA LEU A 123 1.67 12.80 -1.29
C LEU A 123 1.23 13.62 -0.07
N GLU A 124 1.12 14.94 -0.18
CA GLU A 124 0.60 15.80 0.89
C GLU A 124 -0.84 15.42 1.26
N GLU A 125 -1.69 15.19 0.26
CA GLU A 125 -3.08 14.78 0.46
C GLU A 125 -3.18 13.42 1.18
N ARG A 126 -2.41 12.42 0.75
CA ARG A 126 -2.35 11.12 1.45
C ARG A 126 -1.87 11.28 2.89
N GLN A 127 -0.90 12.16 3.14
CA GLN A 127 -0.39 12.41 4.48
C GLN A 127 -1.43 13.08 5.38
N ALA A 128 -2.21 14.02 4.84
CA ALA A 128 -3.31 14.66 5.56
C ALA A 128 -4.38 13.62 5.92
N ARG A 129 -4.82 12.80 4.96
CA ARG A 129 -5.80 11.72 5.20
C ARG A 129 -5.29 10.71 6.23
N GLN A 130 -4.02 10.31 6.16
CA GLN A 130 -3.42 9.42 7.17
C GLN A 130 -3.39 10.03 8.56
N ALA A 131 -3.10 11.33 8.69
CA ALA A 131 -3.09 12.01 9.97
C ALA A 131 -4.50 12.10 10.58
N GLU A 132 -5.50 12.37 9.75
CA GLU A 132 -6.90 12.39 10.15
C GLU A 132 -7.40 11.02 10.60
N GLN A 133 -7.15 9.98 9.80
CA GLN A 133 -7.51 8.60 10.16
C GLN A 133 -6.86 8.17 11.48
N LYS A 134 -5.59 8.54 11.69
CA LYS A 134 -4.90 8.26 12.95
C LYS A 134 -5.58 8.94 14.13
N ALA A 135 -6.02 10.18 13.98
CA ALA A 135 -6.73 10.90 15.04
C ALA A 135 -8.07 10.23 15.39
N ILE A 136 -8.83 9.78 14.38
CA ILE A 136 -10.10 9.05 14.56
C ILE A 136 -9.85 7.73 15.31
N ILE A 137 -8.81 6.98 14.90
CA ILE A 137 -8.45 5.71 15.56
C ILE A 137 -8.03 5.95 17.01
N ASP A 138 -7.20 6.96 17.29
CA ASP A 138 -6.77 7.28 18.66
C ASP A 138 -7.96 7.73 19.53
N GLU A 139 -8.94 8.46 18.99
CA GLU A 139 -10.19 8.78 19.68
C GLU A 139 -11.02 7.53 19.96
N LEU A 140 -11.13 6.62 18.99
CA LEU A 140 -11.86 5.35 19.14
C LEU A 140 -11.23 4.47 20.22
N ILE A 141 -9.90 4.33 20.22
CA ILE A 141 -9.15 3.60 21.24
C ILE A 141 -9.45 4.18 22.62
N LYS A 142 -9.41 5.52 22.77
CA LYS A 142 -9.73 6.19 24.03
C LYS A 142 -11.15 5.89 24.52
N LYS A 143 -12.15 5.86 23.62
CA LYS A 143 -13.53 5.49 23.96
C LYS A 143 -13.63 4.02 24.38
N VAL A 144 -12.95 3.14 23.66
CA VAL A 144 -12.90 1.70 23.96
C VAL A 144 -12.29 1.48 25.35
N ASP A 145 -11.13 2.08 25.66
CA ASP A 145 -10.47 1.95 26.95
C ASP A 145 -11.32 2.49 28.10
N ALA A 146 -11.91 3.68 27.94
CA ALA A 146 -12.78 4.27 28.94
C ALA A 146 -14.04 3.43 29.18
N SER A 147 -14.62 2.85 28.13
CA SER A 147 -15.75 1.93 28.24
C SER A 147 -15.34 0.64 28.97
N LEU A 148 -14.17 0.08 28.62
CA LEU A 148 -13.66 -1.15 29.20
C LEU A 148 -13.29 -1.03 30.68
N GLU A 149 -12.87 0.15 31.14
CA GLU A 149 -12.72 0.44 32.57
C GLU A 149 -14.07 0.30 33.30
N GLN A 150 -15.15 0.82 32.71
CA GLN A 150 -16.50 0.70 33.28
C GLN A 150 -17.02 -0.74 33.22
N VAL A 151 -16.73 -1.48 32.14
CA VAL A 151 -17.02 -2.93 32.06
C VAL A 151 -16.31 -3.68 33.18
N THR A 152 -15.02 -3.42 33.39
CA THR A 152 -14.22 -4.07 34.44
C THR A 152 -14.78 -3.77 35.81
N SER A 153 -15.18 -2.51 36.05
CA SER A 153 -15.88 -2.11 37.28
C SER A 153 -17.17 -2.90 37.49
N ALA A 154 -18.03 -2.97 36.46
CA ALA A 154 -19.30 -3.71 36.53
C ALA A 154 -19.09 -5.22 36.83
N ILE A 155 -18.14 -5.85 36.14
CA ILE A 155 -17.80 -7.28 36.36
C ILE A 155 -17.23 -7.50 37.77
N ASN A 156 -16.36 -6.61 38.26
CA ASN A 156 -15.79 -6.72 39.61
C ASN A 156 -16.86 -6.58 40.70
N ILE A 157 -17.84 -5.69 40.52
CA ILE A 157 -18.98 -5.56 41.43
C ILE A 157 -19.75 -6.89 41.45
N CYS A 158 -20.16 -7.39 40.29
CA CYS A 158 -20.89 -8.66 40.14
C CYS A 158 -20.14 -9.87 40.73
N THR A 159 -18.84 -10.01 40.48
CA THR A 159 -18.04 -11.11 41.03
C THR A 159 -17.85 -11.01 42.55
N GLY A 160 -17.79 -9.80 43.10
CA GLY A 160 -17.84 -9.57 44.54
C GLY A 160 -19.12 -10.12 45.18
N PHE A 161 -20.25 -10.06 44.45
CA PHE A 161 -21.54 -10.59 44.93
C PHE A 161 -21.59 -12.11 44.99
N LEU A 162 -20.99 -12.80 44.02
CA LEU A 162 -20.96 -14.27 43.99
C LEU A 162 -20.37 -14.87 45.28
N ARG A 163 -19.42 -14.17 45.89
CA ARG A 163 -18.73 -14.64 47.11
C ARG A 163 -19.53 -14.39 48.39
N ALA A 164 -20.50 -13.49 48.37
CA ALA A 164 -21.27 -13.09 49.56
C ALA A 164 -22.70 -12.68 49.18
N PRO A 165 -23.60 -13.63 48.87
CA PRO A 165 -24.96 -13.33 48.49
C PRO A 165 -25.72 -12.66 49.65
N ILE A 166 -26.37 -11.51 49.36
CA ILE A 166 -27.14 -10.72 50.32
C ILE A 166 -28.64 -10.93 50.06
N PRO A 167 -29.50 -11.06 51.09
CA PRO A 167 -30.95 -11.02 50.91
C PRO A 167 -31.40 -9.72 50.20
N ASN A 168 -32.34 -9.82 49.26
CA ASN A 168 -32.91 -8.67 48.52
C ASN A 168 -31.89 -7.95 47.59
N MET A 169 -31.23 -8.74 46.73
CA MET A 169 -30.14 -8.29 45.83
C MET A 169 -30.50 -7.11 44.94
N LEU A 170 -31.71 -7.07 44.39
CA LEU A 170 -32.17 -6.02 43.48
C LEU A 170 -32.26 -4.63 44.13
N GLN A 171 -32.28 -4.57 45.46
CA GLN A 171 -32.32 -3.30 46.20
C GLN A 171 -30.96 -2.91 46.79
N SER A 172 -29.93 -3.76 46.62
CA SER A 172 -28.60 -3.51 47.16
C SER A 172 -27.95 -2.27 46.51
N PRO A 173 -27.18 -1.46 47.28
CA PRO A 173 -26.40 -0.36 46.72
C PRO A 173 -25.52 -0.80 45.55
N GLN A 174 -24.94 -1.98 45.64
CA GLN A 174 -24.00 -2.47 44.65
C GLN A 174 -24.69 -2.94 43.36
N TYR A 175 -25.92 -3.46 43.39
CA TYR A 175 -26.68 -3.68 42.16
C TYR A 175 -26.92 -2.36 41.41
N LYS A 176 -27.16 -1.27 42.13
CA LYS A 176 -27.27 0.08 41.53
C LYS A 176 -25.93 0.55 40.96
N GLU A 177 -24.82 0.31 41.66
CA GLU A 177 -23.47 0.61 41.16
C GLU A 177 -23.13 -0.19 39.90
N TYR A 178 -23.48 -1.48 39.87
CA TYR A 178 -23.37 -2.33 38.68
C TYR A 178 -24.16 -1.77 37.50
N GLN A 179 -25.45 -1.46 37.70
CA GLN A 179 -26.30 -0.90 36.65
C GLN A 179 -25.75 0.45 36.14
N ALA A 180 -25.24 1.30 37.03
CA ALA A 180 -24.63 2.57 36.64
C ALA A 180 -23.34 2.37 35.82
N ALA A 181 -22.47 1.43 36.21
CA ALA A 181 -21.25 1.10 35.50
C ALA A 181 -21.54 0.50 34.12
N LYS A 182 -22.48 -0.45 34.03
CA LYS A 182 -22.97 -1.03 32.76
C LYS A 182 -23.52 0.04 31.83
N ALA A 183 -24.44 0.88 32.32
CA ALA A 183 -25.03 1.96 31.53
C ALA A 183 -23.96 2.95 31.03
N LYS A 184 -22.98 3.30 31.87
CA LYS A 184 -21.88 4.20 31.50
C LYS A 184 -20.95 3.57 30.45
N ALA A 185 -20.62 2.29 30.57
CA ALA A 185 -19.83 1.56 29.57
C ALA A 185 -20.50 1.62 28.19
N LEU A 186 -21.80 1.31 28.14
CA LEU A 186 -22.60 1.30 26.91
C LEU A 186 -22.81 2.71 26.33
N ALA A 187 -22.91 3.73 27.18
CA ALA A 187 -23.02 5.12 26.74
C ALA A 187 -21.73 5.64 26.09
N ILE A 188 -20.56 5.21 26.56
CA ILE A 188 -19.26 5.61 25.99
C ILE A 188 -19.02 4.92 24.65
N TYR A 189 -19.24 3.60 24.59
CA TYR A 189 -19.00 2.81 23.39
C TYR A 189 -19.97 1.61 23.33
N PRO A 190 -21.12 1.73 22.65
CA PRO A 190 -22.14 0.67 22.62
C PRO A 190 -21.63 -0.67 22.07
N GLN A 191 -20.67 -0.62 21.13
CA GLN A 191 -20.08 -1.82 20.54
C GLN A 191 -19.14 -2.57 21.50
N VAL A 192 -18.87 -2.04 22.71
CA VAL A 192 -18.06 -2.71 23.74
C VAL A 192 -18.59 -4.11 24.07
N VAL A 193 -19.90 -4.34 23.91
CA VAL A 193 -20.56 -5.62 24.15
C VAL A 193 -19.99 -6.78 23.32
N LYS A 194 -19.38 -6.47 22.17
CA LYS A 194 -18.75 -7.46 21.28
C LYS A 194 -17.31 -7.80 21.66
N GLN A 195 -16.67 -6.99 22.51
CA GLN A 195 -15.29 -7.22 22.94
C GLN A 195 -15.20 -8.42 23.88
N PHE A 196 -14.09 -9.16 23.80
CA PHE A 196 -13.83 -10.28 24.71
C PHE A 196 -13.15 -9.81 25.99
N ARG A 197 -13.56 -10.39 27.11
CA ARG A 197 -12.98 -10.16 28.43
C ARG A 197 -12.85 -11.45 29.19
N ASP A 198 -11.74 -11.54 29.91
CA ASP A 198 -11.49 -12.61 30.86
C ASP A 198 -12.08 -12.20 32.20
N ALA A 199 -12.97 -13.02 32.73
CA ALA A 199 -13.47 -12.87 34.08
C ALA A 199 -13.66 -14.23 34.74
N THR A 200 -13.67 -14.22 36.08
CA THR A 200 -13.92 -15.41 36.88
C THR A 200 -15.40 -15.50 37.21
N TYR A 201 -15.98 -16.68 37.03
CA TYR A 201 -17.38 -16.96 37.34
C TYR A 201 -17.51 -18.25 38.13
N LEU A 202 -18.61 -18.38 38.85
CA LEU A 202 -18.93 -19.61 39.56
C LEU A 202 -19.72 -20.51 38.61
N ASP A 203 -19.18 -21.70 38.31
CA ASP A 203 -19.92 -22.71 37.56
C ASP A 203 -21.07 -23.22 38.44
N GLN A 204 -22.31 -23.05 37.98
CA GLN A 204 -23.50 -23.44 38.74
C GLN A 204 -23.62 -24.96 38.94
N THR A 205 -22.95 -25.76 38.10
CA THR A 205 -22.98 -27.23 38.17
C THR A 205 -21.94 -27.79 39.13
N THR A 206 -20.72 -27.26 39.13
CA THR A 206 -19.62 -27.76 39.95
C THR A 206 -19.43 -26.95 41.24
N GLY A 207 -19.87 -25.70 41.27
CA GLY A 207 -19.59 -24.76 42.33
C GLY A 207 -18.14 -24.27 42.36
N GLU A 208 -17.35 -24.52 41.30
CA GLU A 208 -15.94 -24.10 41.21
C GLU A 208 -15.79 -22.75 40.50
N GLU A 209 -14.84 -21.93 40.97
CA GLU A 209 -14.46 -20.68 40.30
C GLU A 209 -13.67 -21.02 39.02
N THR A 210 -14.19 -20.60 37.86
CA THR A 210 -13.55 -20.79 36.56
C THR A 210 -13.29 -19.44 35.89
N THR A 211 -12.10 -19.23 35.34
CA THR A 211 -11.81 -18.07 34.48
C THR A 211 -12.06 -18.43 33.02
N ALA A 212 -12.85 -17.64 32.31
CA ALA A 212 -13.10 -17.83 30.88
C ALA A 212 -13.01 -16.51 30.11
N SER A 213 -12.67 -16.60 28.83
CA SER A 213 -12.76 -15.47 27.90
C SER A 213 -14.12 -15.49 27.21
N LYS A 214 -14.93 -14.46 27.45
CA LYS A 214 -16.28 -14.32 26.88
C LYS A 214 -16.54 -12.89 26.45
N THR A 215 -17.57 -12.67 25.64
CA THR A 215 -17.95 -11.31 25.24
C THR A 215 -18.44 -10.51 26.43
N VAL A 216 -18.29 -9.19 26.39
CA VAL A 216 -18.84 -8.28 27.41
C VAL A 216 -20.36 -8.44 27.54
N GLN A 217 -21.06 -8.69 26.44
CA GLN A 217 -22.49 -9.01 26.46
C GLN A 217 -22.79 -10.21 27.36
N PHE A 218 -22.06 -11.32 27.17
CA PHE A 218 -22.21 -12.53 27.98
C PHE A 218 -22.01 -12.23 29.46
N TRP A 219 -20.99 -11.43 29.80
CA TRP A 219 -20.73 -11.05 31.19
C TRP A 219 -21.85 -10.21 31.80
N PHE A 220 -22.38 -9.25 31.04
CA PHE A 220 -23.53 -8.48 31.49
C PHE A 220 -24.75 -9.37 31.70
N ASP A 221 -25.03 -10.30 30.79
CA ASP A 221 -26.18 -11.21 30.93
C ASP A 221 -26.01 -12.14 32.14
N TYR A 222 -24.82 -12.74 32.31
CA TYR A 222 -24.50 -13.57 33.48
C TYR A 222 -24.69 -12.81 34.80
N CYS A 223 -24.25 -11.56 34.86
CA CYS A 223 -24.39 -10.75 36.07
C CYS A 223 -25.86 -10.39 36.36
N GLU A 224 -26.67 -10.09 35.36
CA GLU A 224 -28.12 -9.88 35.55
C GLU A 224 -28.81 -11.14 36.10
N ASP A 225 -28.45 -12.31 35.59
CA ASP A 225 -28.98 -13.59 36.07
C ASP A 225 -28.61 -13.83 37.55
N VAL A 226 -27.36 -13.51 37.93
CA VAL A 226 -26.89 -13.63 39.33
C VAL A 226 -27.69 -12.70 40.26
N PHE A 227 -27.95 -11.46 39.87
CA PHE A 227 -28.71 -10.52 40.70
C PHE A 227 -30.21 -10.82 40.78
N THR A 228 -30.77 -11.49 39.78
CA THR A 228 -32.20 -11.83 39.71
C THR A 228 -32.55 -13.19 40.29
N THR A 229 -31.57 -14.09 40.43
CA THR A 229 -31.78 -15.41 41.04
C THR A 229 -32.12 -15.26 42.53
N PRO A 230 -33.33 -15.66 42.97
CA PRO A 230 -33.72 -15.51 44.37
C PRO A 230 -32.81 -16.37 45.26
N ALA A 231 -32.29 -15.77 46.35
CA ALA A 231 -31.38 -16.40 47.31
C ALA A 231 -31.95 -17.65 48.04
N THR A 232 -33.21 -18.01 47.72
CA THR A 232 -34.03 -19.03 48.39
C THR A 232 -33.65 -20.48 48.01
N ALA A 233 -32.71 -20.72 47.10
CA ALA A 233 -32.33 -22.08 46.70
C ALA A 233 -31.16 -22.70 47.51
N THR A 234 -30.50 -21.92 48.39
CA THR A 234 -29.42 -22.42 49.26
C THR A 234 -29.92 -22.88 50.64
N GLU A 235 -31.19 -23.27 50.75
CA GLU A 235 -31.71 -23.93 51.95
C GLU A 235 -31.21 -25.38 52.00
N LYS A 236 -30.07 -25.57 52.68
CA LYS A 236 -29.60 -26.81 53.31
C LYS A 236 -29.84 -28.09 52.49
N VAL A 237 -28.87 -28.43 51.62
CA VAL A 237 -28.50 -29.86 51.54
C VAL A 237 -28.00 -30.22 52.93
N GLY A 238 -28.86 -30.85 53.72
CA GLY A 238 -28.49 -31.37 55.04
C GLY A 238 -27.25 -32.27 54.91
N PRO A 239 -26.47 -32.43 55.99
CA PRO A 239 -25.32 -33.34 55.97
C PRO A 239 -25.78 -34.69 55.39
N PRO A 240 -24.99 -35.31 54.47
CA PRO A 240 -25.36 -36.59 53.90
C PRO A 240 -25.70 -37.53 55.05
N SER A 241 -26.92 -38.07 55.04
CA SER A 241 -27.30 -39.09 56.01
C SER A 241 -26.24 -40.21 55.96
N PRO A 242 -25.86 -40.78 57.12
CA PRO A 242 -24.84 -41.81 57.17
C PRO A 242 -25.17 -42.95 56.20
N PRO A 243 -24.15 -43.56 55.57
CA PRO A 243 -24.36 -44.59 54.57
C PRO A 243 -25.18 -45.72 55.19
N VAL A 244 -26.35 -45.99 54.61
CA VAL A 244 -27.10 -47.20 54.92
C VAL A 244 -26.26 -48.37 54.43
N ASP A 245 -25.85 -49.24 55.36
CA ASP A 245 -25.20 -50.51 55.09
C ASP A 245 -26.04 -51.34 54.10
N VAL A 246 -25.58 -51.42 52.85
CA VAL A 246 -26.07 -52.39 51.87
C VAL A 246 -25.11 -53.57 51.88
N PRO A 247 -25.58 -54.80 52.10
CA PRO A 247 -24.71 -55.97 52.17
C PRO A 247 -24.03 -56.24 50.83
N SER A 248 -22.70 -56.35 50.95
CA SER A 248 -21.75 -56.89 49.99
C SER A 248 -22.29 -58.16 49.31
N THR A 249 -22.38 -58.14 47.99
CA THR A 249 -22.35 -59.36 47.16
C THR A 249 -21.29 -59.20 46.09
N THR A 250 -20.35 -60.13 46.15
CA THR A 250 -19.09 -60.28 45.43
C THR A 250 -19.27 -60.68 43.96
N GLU A 251 -18.17 -60.59 43.22
CA GLU A 251 -17.89 -61.04 41.83
C GLU A 251 -18.08 -59.96 40.77
N GLY A 252 -17.08 -59.49 40.03
CA GLY A 252 -15.68 -59.88 39.88
C GLY A 252 -15.15 -59.21 38.60
N LYS A 253 -13.83 -59.26 38.40
CA LYS A 253 -13.08 -58.96 37.15
C LYS A 253 -12.43 -57.57 37.02
N THR A 254 -11.26 -57.49 37.67
CA THR A 254 -9.94 -57.27 37.04
C THR A 254 -9.87 -56.45 35.74
N THR A 255 -9.32 -55.22 35.83
CA THR A 255 -8.12 -54.81 35.05
C THR A 255 -7.42 -53.58 35.64
N LYS A 256 -6.15 -53.82 36.01
CA LYS A 256 -4.91 -53.03 36.18
C LYS A 256 -4.91 -51.47 36.18
N PRO A 257 -4.07 -50.85 37.03
CA PRO A 257 -3.96 -49.39 37.20
C PRO A 257 -2.86 -48.78 36.31
N ILE A 258 -3.04 -47.52 35.91
CA ILE A 258 -1.95 -46.65 35.44
C ILE A 258 -1.58 -45.70 36.59
N SER A 259 -0.33 -45.83 37.01
CA SER A 259 0.30 -45.13 38.12
C SER A 259 0.47 -43.64 37.81
N LYS A 260 0.12 -42.81 38.79
CA LYS A 260 0.61 -41.43 38.93
C LYS A 260 2.11 -41.49 39.21
N GLU A 261 2.90 -40.70 38.49
CA GLU A 261 4.28 -40.40 38.87
C GLU A 261 4.41 -38.92 39.24
N SER A 262 4.75 -38.79 40.52
CA SER A 262 5.32 -37.71 41.30
C SER A 262 6.11 -36.63 40.55
N VAL A 263 5.64 -35.40 40.77
CA VAL A 263 6.38 -34.17 41.11
C VAL A 263 7.87 -34.39 41.43
N LYS A 264 8.76 -33.83 40.60
CA LYS A 264 10.15 -33.56 40.97
C LYS A 264 10.49 -32.08 40.76
N LYS A 265 10.79 -31.46 41.91
CA LYS A 265 11.30 -30.12 42.15
C LYS A 265 12.75 -30.03 41.65
N SER A 266 13.09 -29.02 40.85
CA SER A 266 14.48 -28.55 40.64
C SER A 266 14.42 -27.09 40.20
N LYS A 267 14.67 -26.14 41.10
CA LYS A 267 15.97 -25.56 41.51
C LYS A 267 16.41 -24.44 40.56
N THR A 268 16.37 -23.25 41.15
CA THR A 268 16.97 -21.98 40.76
C THR A 268 18.40 -22.13 40.27
N GLU A 269 18.73 -21.53 39.12
CA GLU A 269 20.11 -21.15 38.80
C GLU A 269 20.14 -19.79 38.10
N THR A 270 20.81 -18.87 38.78
CA THR A 270 21.20 -17.53 38.34
C THR A 270 22.37 -17.66 37.37
N VAL A 271 22.29 -17.04 36.19
CA VAL A 271 23.48 -16.76 35.36
C VAL A 271 23.40 -15.32 34.86
N VAL A 272 24.35 -14.51 35.34
CA VAL A 272 24.75 -13.20 34.77
C VAL A 272 26.03 -13.45 33.93
N PRO A 273 26.52 -12.46 33.16
CA PRO A 273 26.66 -12.48 31.70
C PRO A 273 28.09 -12.86 31.25
N PRO A 274 28.42 -12.70 29.95
CA PRO A 274 29.67 -12.00 29.69
C PRO A 274 29.55 -10.89 28.63
N THR A 275 30.18 -9.77 28.97
CA THR A 275 30.77 -8.75 28.11
C THR A 275 32.05 -9.28 27.46
N ASN A 276 32.30 -8.93 26.19
CA ASN A 276 33.48 -8.18 25.72
C ASN A 276 33.59 -8.21 24.18
N ASP A 277 33.62 -7.00 23.61
CA ASP A 277 34.66 -6.41 22.76
C ASP A 277 35.19 -7.11 21.49
N GLU A 278 35.08 -6.31 20.42
CA GLU A 278 36.10 -5.91 19.44
C GLU A 278 37.01 -6.94 18.74
N ASP A 279 36.85 -6.90 17.40
CA ASP A 279 37.88 -6.72 16.37
C ASP A 279 38.57 -7.92 15.68
N THR A 280 38.86 -7.65 14.39
CA THR A 280 39.80 -8.32 13.47
C THR A 280 39.22 -9.31 12.43
N GLU A 281 38.89 -8.73 11.26
CA GLU A 281 39.43 -9.06 9.92
C GLU A 281 40.08 -10.43 9.69
N VAL A 282 39.48 -11.30 8.85
CA VAL A 282 40.19 -12.24 7.95
C VAL A 282 39.33 -12.54 6.70
N LEU A 283 39.83 -12.17 5.52
CA LEU A 283 39.46 -12.69 4.19
C LEU A 283 39.94 -14.15 4.02
N PRO A 284 39.24 -14.99 3.23
CA PRO A 284 39.86 -15.31 1.94
C PRO A 284 38.91 -15.55 0.74
N GLU A 285 39.48 -15.18 -0.42
CA GLU A 285 39.42 -15.76 -1.77
C GLU A 285 38.30 -16.74 -2.21
N ASN A 286 37.58 -16.27 -3.24
CA ASN A 286 37.55 -16.81 -4.60
C ASN A 286 37.04 -18.26 -4.83
N ALA A 287 35.80 -18.37 -5.34
CA ALA A 287 35.39 -19.48 -6.19
C ALA A 287 34.48 -18.99 -7.33
N THR A 288 35.06 -18.98 -8.53
CA THR A 288 34.43 -18.73 -9.82
C THR A 288 33.41 -19.82 -10.15
N THR A 289 32.15 -19.45 -10.43
CA THR A 289 31.17 -20.39 -11.01
C THR A 289 30.52 -19.78 -12.26
N LYS A 290 30.64 -20.50 -13.38
CA LYS A 290 30.08 -20.21 -14.71
C LYS A 290 28.55 -20.11 -14.68
N PRO A 291 27.92 -19.26 -15.53
CA PRO A 291 26.48 -19.29 -15.72
C PRO A 291 26.07 -20.44 -16.67
N ILE A 292 25.14 -21.25 -16.20
CA ILE A 292 24.39 -22.26 -16.98
C ILE A 292 23.26 -21.52 -17.70
N ALA A 293 23.21 -21.62 -19.03
CA ALA A 293 22.15 -21.08 -19.86
C ALA A 293 20.81 -21.83 -19.63
N PRO A 294 19.66 -21.14 -19.59
CA PRO A 294 18.36 -21.80 -19.55
C PRO A 294 17.97 -22.38 -20.93
N PRO A 295 17.28 -23.53 -20.97
CA PRO A 295 16.85 -24.16 -22.21
C PRO A 295 15.62 -23.46 -22.81
N ILE A 296 15.64 -23.34 -24.14
CA ILE A 296 14.55 -22.87 -24.99
C ILE A 296 13.41 -23.91 -25.00
N PRO A 297 12.16 -23.56 -24.63
CA PRO A 297 11.01 -24.40 -24.94
C PRO A 297 10.48 -24.08 -26.35
N LYS A 298 10.33 -25.14 -27.13
CA LYS A 298 9.83 -25.17 -28.50
C LYS A 298 8.34 -24.82 -28.57
N GLU A 299 7.98 -24.13 -29.64
CA GLU A 299 6.61 -23.99 -30.16
C GLU A 299 5.84 -25.32 -30.13
N SER A 300 4.58 -25.26 -29.69
CA SER A 300 3.57 -26.18 -30.18
C SER A 300 2.28 -25.43 -30.51
N VAL A 301 2.01 -25.43 -31.81
CA VAL A 301 0.79 -24.97 -32.46
C VAL A 301 -0.41 -25.76 -31.95
N LYS A 302 -1.47 -25.07 -31.50
CA LYS A 302 -2.82 -25.62 -31.52
C LYS A 302 -3.84 -24.55 -31.93
N LYS A 303 -4.36 -24.77 -33.14
CA LYS A 303 -5.59 -24.20 -33.70
C LYS A 303 -6.72 -24.20 -32.67
N SER A 304 -7.37 -23.06 -32.48
CA SER A 304 -8.80 -23.02 -32.19
C SER A 304 -9.47 -22.01 -33.11
N LYS A 305 -10.47 -22.55 -33.79
CA LYS A 305 -11.32 -21.99 -34.82
C LYS A 305 -12.47 -21.29 -34.12
N THR A 306 -12.62 -19.98 -34.30
CA THR A 306 -13.87 -19.29 -33.95
C THR A 306 -14.38 -18.56 -35.18
N GLU A 307 -15.56 -19.00 -35.55
CA GLU A 307 -16.39 -18.67 -36.70
C GLU A 307 -17.01 -17.29 -36.47
N ILE A 308 -16.68 -16.32 -37.33
CA ILE A 308 -17.34 -15.02 -37.38
C ILE A 308 -18.31 -15.04 -38.55
N VAL A 309 -19.59 -14.92 -38.20
CA VAL A 309 -20.73 -14.79 -39.10
C VAL A 309 -20.73 -13.36 -39.68
N VAL A 310 -20.74 -13.28 -41.01
CA VAL A 310 -21.08 -12.08 -41.81
C VAL A 310 -22.53 -12.24 -42.28
N PRO A 311 -23.32 -11.16 -42.38
CA PRO A 311 -23.83 -10.75 -43.70
C PRO A 311 -24.00 -9.20 -43.82
N PRO A 312 -24.43 -8.65 -44.97
CA PRO A 312 -23.67 -8.55 -46.21
C PRO A 312 -23.57 -7.10 -46.75
N THR A 313 -22.72 -6.99 -47.77
CA THR A 313 -22.58 -5.98 -48.83
C THR A 313 -23.82 -5.17 -49.23
N ASN A 314 -23.60 -3.87 -49.46
CA ASN A 314 -24.14 -3.16 -50.61
C ASN A 314 -23.01 -2.43 -51.34
N GLU A 315 -22.91 -2.74 -52.63
CA GLU A 315 -22.22 -1.98 -53.66
C GLU A 315 -22.96 -0.66 -53.88
N ASP A 316 -22.26 0.44 -54.10
CA ASP A 316 -22.52 1.23 -55.31
C ASP A 316 -21.35 2.18 -55.62
N ASP A 317 -21.09 2.27 -56.91
CA ASP A 317 -20.06 3.02 -57.60
C ASP A 317 -20.24 4.54 -57.47
N SER A 318 -19.13 5.27 -57.48
CA SER A 318 -18.97 6.45 -58.37
C SER A 318 -17.55 7.00 -58.32
N GLU A 319 -16.80 6.57 -59.32
CA GLU A 319 -15.62 7.16 -59.94
C GLU A 319 -15.87 8.60 -60.41
N VAL A 320 -15.05 9.59 -59.98
CA VAL A 320 -14.65 10.73 -60.84
C VAL A 320 -13.24 11.23 -60.47
N SER A 321 -12.39 11.30 -61.50
CA SER A 321 -11.00 11.77 -61.55
C SER A 321 -10.74 13.23 -61.13
N PRO A 322 -9.47 13.59 -60.83
CA PRO A 322 -9.06 14.90 -60.36
C PRO A 322 -8.76 15.89 -61.50
N LYS A 323 -9.05 17.18 -61.29
CA LYS A 323 -8.63 18.26 -62.18
C LYS A 323 -7.80 19.30 -61.42
N SER A 324 -6.58 19.50 -61.90
CA SER A 324 -5.56 20.39 -61.35
C SER A 324 -5.79 21.87 -61.68
N LEU A 325 -5.46 22.73 -60.69
CA LEU A 325 -4.85 24.09 -60.77
C LEU A 325 -5.65 25.23 -61.48
N PRO A 326 -5.46 26.53 -61.13
CA PRO A 326 -4.19 27.14 -60.72
C PRO A 326 -4.19 28.17 -59.57
N ILE A 327 -2.97 28.40 -59.10
CA ILE A 327 -2.48 29.48 -58.25
C ILE A 327 -2.69 30.83 -58.95
N LYS A 328 -3.25 31.80 -58.24
CA LYS A 328 -3.09 33.24 -58.55
C LYS A 328 -3.02 34.01 -57.24
N GLY A 329 -1.91 34.72 -57.05
CA GLY A 329 -1.69 35.57 -55.89
C GLY A 329 -2.43 36.89 -56.01
N GLU A 330 -2.83 37.44 -54.86
CA GLU A 330 -3.13 38.86 -54.73
C GLU A 330 -2.85 39.32 -53.30
N THR A 331 -1.96 40.31 -53.22
CA THR A 331 -1.72 41.25 -52.13
C THR A 331 -3.00 41.98 -51.72
N GLY A 332 -3.25 42.14 -50.42
CA GLY A 332 -4.20 43.16 -49.96
C GLY A 332 -4.82 42.92 -48.57
N GLU A 333 -4.43 43.81 -47.65
CA GLU A 333 -5.23 44.32 -46.53
C GLU A 333 -5.64 43.40 -45.37
N ILE A 334 -5.10 43.78 -44.20
CA ILE A 334 -5.53 43.40 -42.86
C ILE A 334 -6.72 44.30 -42.47
N PRO A 335 -7.89 43.74 -42.10
CA PRO A 335 -8.77 44.39 -41.16
C PRO A 335 -8.77 43.66 -39.81
N SER A 336 -8.55 44.51 -38.82
CA SER A 336 -8.63 44.32 -37.38
C SER A 336 -9.93 43.66 -36.89
N LYS A 337 -9.77 42.94 -35.77
CA LYS A 337 -10.74 42.74 -34.68
C LYS A 337 -11.78 41.61 -34.82
N ALA A 338 -11.39 40.42 -34.33
CA ALA A 338 -12.32 39.39 -33.88
C ALA A 338 -12.20 39.22 -32.35
N THR A 339 -13.31 39.48 -31.66
CA THR A 339 -13.54 39.23 -30.24
C THR A 339 -13.54 37.72 -29.96
N PRO A 340 -12.83 37.22 -28.92
CA PRO A 340 -12.88 35.80 -28.59
C PRO A 340 -14.21 35.46 -27.89
N ALA A 341 -14.86 34.42 -28.40
CA ALA A 341 -16.04 33.81 -27.81
C ALA A 341 -15.74 33.32 -26.38
N LYS A 342 -16.61 33.71 -25.45
CA LYS A 342 -16.59 33.32 -24.04
C LYS A 342 -16.84 31.81 -23.97
N LYS A 343 -15.78 31.04 -23.70
CA LYS A 343 -15.87 29.61 -23.40
C LYS A 343 -16.59 29.47 -22.06
N GLU A 344 -17.76 28.87 -22.09
CA GLU A 344 -18.54 28.48 -20.92
C GLU A 344 -17.71 27.45 -20.13
N VAL A 345 -17.25 27.87 -18.96
CA VAL A 345 -16.50 27.05 -18.02
C VAL A 345 -17.54 26.25 -17.25
N GLU A 346 -17.57 24.93 -17.45
CA GLU A 346 -18.29 24.01 -16.56
C GLU A 346 -17.89 24.31 -15.11
N PRO A 347 -18.85 24.44 -14.18
CA PRO A 347 -18.54 24.66 -12.78
C PRO A 347 -17.68 23.50 -12.28
N ALA A 348 -16.52 23.83 -11.72
CA ALA A 348 -15.66 22.88 -11.03
C ALA A 348 -16.49 22.14 -9.96
N PRO A 349 -16.29 20.83 -9.78
CA PRO A 349 -16.96 20.09 -8.71
C PRO A 349 -16.69 20.78 -7.37
N SER A 350 -17.77 21.02 -6.63
CA SER A 350 -17.73 21.63 -5.30
C SER A 350 -16.98 20.75 -4.33
N ALA A 351 -16.00 21.33 -3.62
CA ALA A 351 -15.17 20.67 -2.62
C ALA A 351 -15.93 20.16 -1.38
N ASP A 352 -17.24 20.39 -1.30
CA ASP A 352 -18.08 20.00 -0.17
C ASP A 352 -18.60 18.54 -0.29
N ASP A 353 -18.58 17.95 -1.50
CA ASP A 353 -19.03 16.56 -1.71
C ASP A 353 -17.95 15.52 -1.36
N ASP A 354 -16.67 15.92 -1.33
CA ASP A 354 -15.54 15.01 -1.02
C ASP A 354 -15.41 14.72 0.48
N ALA A 355 -15.80 15.66 1.35
CA ALA A 355 -15.69 15.49 2.81
C ALA A 355 -16.63 14.40 3.37
N ALA A 356 -17.79 14.18 2.74
CA ALA A 356 -18.73 13.14 3.15
C ALA A 356 -18.24 11.73 2.78
N ALA A 357 -17.55 11.59 1.64
CA ALA A 357 -16.96 10.32 1.22
C ALA A 357 -15.80 9.89 2.13
N ASP A 358 -15.03 10.84 2.65
CA ASP A 358 -13.91 10.59 3.54
C ASP A 358 -14.35 10.07 4.93
N GLU A 359 -15.49 10.52 5.45
CA GLU A 359 -16.04 10.02 6.73
C GLU A 359 -16.58 8.59 6.60
N GLU A 360 -17.20 8.24 5.47
CA GLU A 360 -17.69 6.88 5.20
C GLU A 360 -16.53 5.89 5.05
N TYR A 361 -15.49 6.27 4.30
CA TYR A 361 -14.29 5.45 4.16
C TYR A 361 -13.56 5.24 5.49
N ALA A 362 -13.43 6.28 6.32
CA ALA A 362 -12.81 6.15 7.65
C ALA A 362 -13.60 5.20 8.56
N LYS A 363 -14.94 5.22 8.50
CA LYS A 363 -15.80 4.28 9.23
C LYS A 363 -15.61 2.84 8.73
N GLU A 364 -15.49 2.64 7.43
CA GLU A 364 -15.26 1.32 6.84
C GLU A 364 -13.90 0.75 7.28
N VAL A 365 -12.82 1.52 7.15
CA VAL A 365 -11.48 1.11 7.59
C VAL A 365 -11.44 0.81 9.10
N ALA A 366 -12.10 1.64 9.93
CA ALA A 366 -12.19 1.39 11.36
C ALA A 366 -12.98 0.11 11.67
N ALA A 367 -14.07 -0.14 10.94
CA ALA A 367 -14.86 -1.36 11.08
C ALA A 367 -14.07 -2.60 10.65
N GLU A 368 -13.30 -2.51 9.56
CA GLU A 368 -12.44 -3.57 9.06
C GLU A 368 -11.32 -3.90 10.05
N TYR A 369 -10.67 -2.87 10.61
CA TYR A 369 -9.67 -3.05 11.66
C TYR A 369 -10.26 -3.71 12.92
N GLN A 370 -11.44 -3.29 13.38
CA GLN A 370 -12.12 -3.93 14.51
C GLN A 370 -12.51 -5.39 14.23
N LYS A 371 -12.96 -5.68 13.00
CA LYS A 371 -13.24 -7.03 12.54
C LYS A 371 -11.97 -7.88 12.57
N ALA A 372 -10.86 -7.37 12.03
CA ALA A 372 -9.56 -8.05 12.05
C ALA A 372 -9.10 -8.37 13.47
N LEU A 373 -9.21 -7.40 14.41
CA LEU A 373 -8.88 -7.61 15.83
C LEU A 373 -9.70 -8.75 16.48
N SER A 374 -10.96 -8.92 16.09
CA SER A 374 -11.81 -10.00 16.61
C SER A 374 -11.53 -11.37 16.00
N GLN A 375 -10.91 -11.40 14.81
CA GLN A 375 -10.64 -12.63 14.08
C GLN A 375 -9.27 -13.21 14.44
N VAL A 376 -8.25 -12.41 14.67
CA VAL A 376 -6.90 -12.96 14.91
C VAL A 376 -6.58 -13.15 16.40
N HIS A 377 -5.65 -14.04 16.69
CA HIS A 377 -5.20 -14.37 18.05
C HIS A 377 -3.68 -14.37 18.16
N GLY A 378 -3.14 -14.56 19.37
CA GLY A 378 -1.71 -14.73 19.58
C GLY A 378 -0.86 -13.53 19.14
N ASP A 379 0.24 -13.79 18.44
CA ASP A 379 1.14 -12.72 18.01
C ASP A 379 0.60 -11.93 16.80
N ARG A 380 -0.32 -12.50 16.02
CA ARG A 380 -1.03 -11.76 14.96
C ARG A 380 -1.83 -10.59 15.54
N LEU A 381 -2.53 -10.83 16.64
CA LEU A 381 -3.26 -9.78 17.36
C LEU A 381 -2.32 -8.68 17.85
N LYS A 382 -1.15 -9.06 18.39
CA LYS A 382 -0.14 -8.08 18.84
C LYS A 382 0.36 -7.21 17.69
N VAL A 383 0.64 -7.80 16.53
CA VAL A 383 1.09 -7.06 15.33
C VAL A 383 0.03 -6.05 14.88
N LEU A 384 -1.26 -6.44 14.84
CA LEU A 384 -2.34 -5.49 14.52
C LEU A 384 -2.40 -4.35 15.54
N GLN A 385 -2.33 -4.67 16.84
CA GLN A 385 -2.36 -3.68 17.91
C GLN A 385 -1.15 -2.73 17.88
N GLU A 386 0.04 -3.23 17.54
CA GLU A 386 1.27 -2.45 17.43
C GLU A 386 1.21 -1.48 16.24
N ASN A 387 0.76 -1.96 15.08
CA ASN A 387 0.70 -1.15 13.85
C ASN A 387 -0.56 -0.28 13.77
N LYS A 388 -1.58 -0.55 14.58
CA LYS A 388 -2.87 0.17 14.64
C LYS A 388 -3.62 0.25 13.30
N ARG A 389 -3.38 -0.68 12.39
CA ARG A 389 -4.04 -0.79 11.07
C ARG A 389 -4.00 -2.24 10.56
N VAL A 390 -4.85 -2.55 9.59
CA VAL A 390 -4.75 -3.80 8.81
C VAL A 390 -3.56 -3.73 7.86
N PRO A 391 -2.88 -4.85 7.54
CA PRO A 391 -1.77 -4.85 6.60
C PRO A 391 -2.23 -4.48 5.18
N GLU A 392 -1.40 -3.76 4.43
CA GLU A 392 -1.68 -3.40 3.03
C GLU A 392 -1.60 -4.61 2.09
N PHE A 393 -0.71 -5.56 2.39
CA PHE A 393 -0.51 -6.76 1.59
C PHE A 393 -0.48 -8.01 2.47
N VAL A 394 -1.17 -9.04 1.99
CA VAL A 394 -1.35 -10.32 2.66
C VAL A 394 -1.07 -11.43 1.65
N ASP A 395 -0.26 -12.43 2.00
CA ASP A 395 0.12 -13.55 1.11
C ASP A 395 -0.94 -14.66 1.08
N ASP A 396 -2.20 -14.28 0.96
CA ASP A 396 -3.34 -15.18 0.88
C ASP A 396 -4.32 -14.61 -0.16
N GLU A 397 -4.77 -15.46 -1.11
CA GLU A 397 -5.62 -15.02 -2.22
C GLU A 397 -6.98 -14.44 -1.76
N ASP A 398 -7.47 -14.89 -0.60
CA ASP A 398 -8.74 -14.45 -0.01
C ASP A 398 -8.56 -13.27 0.97
N ASN A 399 -7.33 -12.76 1.13
CA ASN A 399 -6.96 -11.80 2.19
C ASN A 399 -7.34 -12.29 3.60
N ASP A 400 -7.31 -13.61 3.85
CA ASP A 400 -7.64 -14.19 5.15
C ASP A 400 -6.47 -13.98 6.13
N LEU A 401 -6.62 -12.98 6.99
CA LEU A 401 -5.62 -12.63 8.00
C LEU A 401 -5.31 -13.80 8.96
N GLN A 402 -6.18 -14.79 9.15
CA GLN A 402 -5.86 -15.96 9.97
C GLN A 402 -4.96 -16.96 9.25
N LYS A 403 -5.11 -17.11 7.92
CA LYS A 403 -4.39 -18.12 7.13
C LYS A 403 -3.08 -17.62 6.55
N ALA A 404 -3.01 -16.34 6.22
CA ALA A 404 -1.85 -15.71 5.60
C ALA A 404 -0.56 -15.94 6.41
N ASN A 405 0.52 -16.35 5.76
CA ASN A 405 1.81 -16.57 6.43
C ASN A 405 2.62 -15.28 6.55
N THR A 406 2.32 -14.24 5.78
CA THR A 406 3.07 -13.00 5.70
C THR A 406 2.13 -11.81 5.58
N TRP A 407 2.34 -10.83 6.45
CA TRP A 407 1.71 -9.53 6.37
C TRP A 407 2.76 -8.48 6.05
N GLN A 408 2.47 -7.55 5.16
CA GLN A 408 3.38 -6.45 4.87
C GLN A 408 2.70 -5.12 5.16
N TYR A 409 3.44 -4.25 5.85
CA TYR A 409 3.04 -2.88 6.14
C TYR A 409 3.96 -1.93 5.40
N GLU A 410 3.38 -1.03 4.62
CA GLU A 410 4.13 -0.02 3.90
C GLU A 410 4.07 1.31 4.66
N ASP A 411 5.24 1.81 5.06
CA ASP A 411 5.45 3.17 5.58
C ASP A 411 6.27 3.96 4.56
N LYS A 412 6.22 5.30 4.63
CA LYS A 412 6.82 6.25 3.66
C LYS A 412 8.25 5.94 3.16
N ALA A 413 9.06 5.21 3.93
CA ALA A 413 10.44 4.87 3.57
C ALA A 413 10.81 3.40 3.86
N LYS A 414 9.89 2.58 4.34
CA LYS A 414 10.19 1.20 4.73
C LYS A 414 8.96 0.31 4.55
N CYS A 415 9.21 -0.89 4.08
CA CYS A 415 8.28 -2.00 4.18
C CYS A 415 8.66 -2.85 5.39
N THR A 416 7.68 -3.17 6.23
CA THR A 416 7.85 -4.11 7.34
C THR A 416 7.03 -5.36 7.06
N ALA A 417 7.71 -6.49 6.82
CA ALA A 417 7.09 -7.78 6.62
C ALA A 417 7.12 -8.61 7.92
N TYR A 418 5.95 -9.05 8.38
CA TYR A 418 5.77 -9.94 9.51
C TYR A 418 5.42 -11.34 8.98
N SER A 419 6.29 -12.31 9.21
CA SER A 419 6.03 -13.71 8.85
C SER A 419 5.59 -14.51 10.06
N PHE A 420 4.63 -15.42 9.87
CA PHE A 420 3.99 -16.19 10.91
C PHE A 420 4.14 -17.69 10.64
N LYS A 421 4.19 -18.48 11.72
CA LYS A 421 4.02 -19.94 11.67
C LYS A 421 2.86 -20.29 12.59
N GLY A 422 1.66 -20.41 12.02
CA GLY A 422 0.41 -20.41 12.78
C GLY A 422 0.16 -19.01 13.36
N ASP A 423 -0.05 -18.92 14.68
CA ASP A 423 -0.24 -17.64 15.41
C ASP A 423 1.06 -17.06 15.99
N LYS A 424 2.21 -17.73 15.78
CA LYS A 424 3.50 -17.28 16.30
C LYS A 424 4.23 -16.43 15.28
N LEU A 425 4.66 -15.26 15.72
CA LEU A 425 5.45 -14.35 14.92
C LEU A 425 6.90 -14.88 14.82
N LEU A 426 7.42 -14.91 13.60
CA LEU A 426 8.84 -15.15 13.32
C LEU A 426 9.62 -13.85 13.50
N LYS A 427 10.79 -13.70 12.87
CA LYS A 427 11.52 -12.44 12.93
C LYS A 427 10.95 -11.46 11.89
N PRO A 428 10.50 -10.25 12.28
CA PRO A 428 10.07 -9.25 11.32
C PRO A 428 11.24 -8.82 10.44
N LYS A 429 10.95 -8.56 9.16
CA LYS A 429 11.93 -8.10 8.16
C LYS A 429 11.57 -6.69 7.74
N VAL A 430 12.50 -5.76 7.93
CA VAL A 430 12.36 -4.37 7.48
C VAL A 430 13.22 -4.16 6.24
N THR A 431 12.62 -3.72 5.14
CA THR A 431 13.31 -3.36 3.91
C THR A 431 13.07 -1.89 3.59
N PRO A 432 14.10 -1.12 3.20
CA PRO A 432 13.91 0.27 2.79
C PRO A 432 13.14 0.35 1.46
N GLY A 433 12.21 1.29 1.38
CA GLY A 433 11.37 1.53 0.19
C GLY A 433 10.02 0.80 0.22
N GLU A 434 9.45 0.65 -0.98
CA GLU A 434 8.15 0.01 -1.21
C GLU A 434 8.20 -1.50 -0.90
N CYS A 435 7.04 -2.07 -0.56
CA CYS A 435 6.95 -3.49 -0.27
C CYS A 435 7.16 -4.36 -1.51
N PRO A 436 8.04 -5.38 -1.48
CA PRO A 436 8.18 -6.29 -2.60
C PRO A 436 6.92 -7.13 -2.76
N ALA A 437 6.49 -7.36 -4.00
CA ALA A 437 5.44 -8.32 -4.29
C ALA A 437 5.79 -9.70 -3.70
N PHE A 438 4.78 -10.46 -3.28
CA PHE A 438 4.98 -11.83 -2.84
C PHE A 438 5.55 -12.66 -4.00
N ASP A 439 6.69 -13.30 -3.78
CA ASP A 439 7.27 -14.26 -4.72
C ASP A 439 6.27 -15.43 -4.85
N GLN A 440 5.56 -15.49 -5.98
CA GLN A 440 4.60 -16.55 -6.30
C GLN A 440 5.29 -17.89 -6.56
#